data_AF-A0A5J4XS53-F1
#
_entry.id   AF-A0A5J4XS53-F1
#
_cell.length_a   1.000
_cell.length_b   1.000
_cell.length_c   1.000
_cell.angle_alpha   90.00
_cell.angle_beta   90.00
_cell.angle_gamma   90.00
#
_symmetry.space_group_name_H-M   'P 1'
#
loop_
_entity.id
_entity.type
_entity.pdbx_description
1 polymer ?
#
loop_
_entity_poly.entity_id
_entity_poly.type
_entity_poly.pdbx_seq_one_letter_code
_entity_poly.pdbx_strand_id
1 'polypeptide(L)'
;MDQRILEARDLEGVLLIRDKLDLSAAFLIPHLLQLALTANLRIVLLLVQDSLSHYQQALRKLALAGLTDDQEQWQAFLHYCHSLKTVTQGQYACVMVTHEDVEDDAHWISWLRHSAQVEIEVRALESGASQDISGQVLVTRREAYWPTSAAQTSKLSSHELDRQHDHAGSIGLQESRKVFCKLGPNDIRFFG
;
A
#
# COMPACT_ATOMS: atom_id res chain seq x y z
N MET A 1 -11.95 12.81 21.45
CA MET A 1 -10.57 12.66 20.95
C MET A 1 -10.67 11.93 19.62
N ASP A 2 -10.27 12.58 18.52
CA ASP A 2 -10.37 12.04 17.17
C ASP A 2 -9.20 11.05 16.96
N GLN A 3 -9.39 9.76 17.28
CA GLN A 3 -8.37 8.72 17.14
C GLN A 3 -8.29 8.25 15.69
N ARG A 4 -7.89 9.16 14.80
CA ARG A 4 -7.62 8.83 13.40
C ARG A 4 -6.33 8.04 13.32
N ILE A 5 -6.41 6.85 12.72
CA ILE A 5 -5.23 6.01 12.45
C ILE A 5 -4.39 6.59 11.30
N LEU A 6 -5.07 7.21 10.34
CA LEU A 6 -4.50 7.72 9.10
C LEU A 6 -4.84 9.20 8.94
N GLU A 7 -3.91 9.90 8.32
CA GLU A 7 -4.03 11.27 7.89
C GLU A 7 -4.03 11.37 6.36
N ALA A 8 -4.46 12.49 5.79
CA ALA A 8 -4.48 12.68 4.34
C ALA A 8 -3.10 12.47 3.69
N ARG A 9 -2.01 12.84 4.39
CA ARG A 9 -0.62 12.61 3.95
C ARG A 9 -0.27 11.13 3.79
N ASP A 10 -0.92 10.25 4.56
CA ASP A 10 -0.67 8.80 4.47
C ASP A 10 -1.22 8.21 3.17
N LEU A 11 -2.08 8.96 2.47
CA LEU A 11 -2.63 8.59 1.18
C LEU A 11 -1.79 9.10 0.00
N GLU A 12 -0.74 9.88 0.26
CA GLU A 12 0.14 10.43 -0.77
C GLU A 12 1.10 9.36 -1.32
N GLY A 13 0.57 8.34 -1.99
CA GLY A 13 1.38 7.22 -2.47
C GLY A 13 0.59 5.95 -2.74
N VAL A 14 1.31 4.86 -2.64
CA VAL A 14 0.83 3.48 -2.59
C VAL A 14 0.59 3.13 -1.12
N LEU A 15 -0.67 2.98 -0.78
CA LEU A 15 -1.14 2.44 0.49
C LEU A 15 -1.49 0.97 0.25
N LEU A 16 -0.77 0.06 0.91
CA LEU A 16 -1.05 -1.37 0.88
C LEU A 16 -1.85 -1.76 2.12
N ILE A 17 -2.97 -2.44 1.93
CA ILE A 17 -3.77 -3.03 2.99
C ILE A 17 -3.69 -4.54 2.86
N ARG A 18 -3.32 -5.18 3.96
CA ARG A 18 -3.24 -6.62 4.09
C ARG A 18 -4.20 -7.10 5.16
N ASP A 19 -4.93 -8.15 4.85
CA ASP A 19 -5.78 -8.88 5.77
C ASP A 19 -5.64 -10.38 5.54
N LYS A 20 -6.40 -11.15 6.31
CA LYS A 20 -6.53 -12.60 6.22
C LYS A 20 -8.01 -12.95 6.30
N LEU A 21 -8.38 -14.19 5.96
CA LEU A 21 -9.74 -14.71 6.07
C LEU A 21 -10.32 -14.61 7.49
N ASP A 22 -9.48 -14.58 8.53
CA ASP A 22 -9.91 -14.47 9.93
C ASP A 22 -10.49 -13.08 10.27
N LEU A 23 -10.03 -12.02 9.60
CA LEU A 23 -10.53 -10.66 9.77
C LEU A 23 -10.26 -9.82 8.51
N SER A 24 -11.31 -9.58 7.72
CA SER A 24 -11.20 -8.74 6.53
C SER A 24 -10.97 -7.26 6.85
N ALA A 25 -10.12 -6.59 6.07
CA ALA A 25 -9.87 -5.16 6.09
C ALA A 25 -10.87 -4.33 5.27
N ALA A 26 -11.91 -4.95 4.68
CA ALA A 26 -12.91 -4.24 3.87
C ALA A 26 -13.56 -3.06 4.63
N PHE A 27 -13.63 -3.14 5.97
CA PHE A 27 -14.14 -2.08 6.83
C PHE A 27 -13.31 -0.78 6.78
N LEU A 28 -12.05 -0.83 6.35
CA LEU A 28 -11.20 0.35 6.19
C LEU A 28 -11.52 1.13 4.91
N ILE A 29 -12.06 0.45 3.88
CA ILE A 29 -12.31 1.06 2.57
C ILE A 29 -13.24 2.28 2.67
N PRO A 30 -14.41 2.23 3.35
CA PRO A 30 -15.27 3.40 3.51
C PRO A 30 -14.56 4.57 4.22
N HIS A 31 -13.73 4.29 5.23
CA HIS A 31 -12.97 5.32 5.94
C HIS A 31 -11.88 5.96 5.08
N LEU A 32 -11.18 5.15 4.26
CA LEU A 32 -10.18 5.64 3.31
C LEU A 32 -10.81 6.49 2.22
N LEU A 33 -11.94 6.04 1.67
CA LEU A 33 -12.72 6.80 0.70
C LEU A 33 -13.17 8.13 1.29
N GLN A 34 -13.72 8.12 2.51
CA GLN A 34 -14.12 9.36 3.20
C GLN A 34 -12.92 10.29 3.42
N LEU A 35 -11.77 9.77 3.86
CA LEU A 35 -10.56 10.56 4.08
C LEU A 35 -10.05 11.20 2.79
N ALA A 36 -9.95 10.41 1.72
CA ALA A 36 -9.49 10.89 0.42
C ALA A 36 -10.47 11.89 -0.22
N LEU A 37 -11.78 11.64 -0.15
CA LEU A 37 -12.78 12.59 -0.65
C LEU A 37 -12.74 13.90 0.14
N THR A 38 -12.57 13.82 1.47
CA THR A 38 -12.43 15.01 2.34
C THR A 38 -11.16 15.79 2.00
N ALA A 39 -10.08 15.09 1.64
CA ALA A 39 -8.82 15.68 1.20
C ALA A 39 -8.81 16.06 -0.30
N ASN A 40 -9.93 15.91 -1.01
CA ASN A 40 -10.07 16.16 -2.45
C ASN A 40 -9.03 15.41 -3.30
N LEU A 41 -8.72 14.17 -2.93
CA LEU A 41 -7.83 13.27 -3.66
C LEU A 41 -8.60 12.46 -4.70
N ARG A 42 -7.98 12.23 -5.86
CA ARG A 42 -8.43 11.23 -6.83
C ARG A 42 -7.91 9.86 -6.39
N ILE A 43 -8.80 8.91 -6.19
CA ILE A 43 -8.45 7.59 -5.65
C ILE A 43 -8.46 6.57 -6.77
N VAL A 44 -7.38 5.79 -6.87
CA VAL A 44 -7.37 4.52 -7.59
C VAL A 44 -7.38 3.42 -6.54
N LEU A 45 -8.52 2.74 -6.44
CA LEU A 45 -8.71 1.61 -5.53
C LEU A 45 -8.58 0.31 -6.32
N LEU A 46 -7.64 -0.54 -5.90
CA LEU A 46 -7.38 -1.84 -6.48
C LEU A 46 -7.61 -2.89 -5.39
N LEU A 47 -8.62 -3.72 -5.59
CA LEU A 47 -8.98 -4.80 -4.67
C LEU A 47 -8.64 -6.13 -5.36
N VAL A 48 -7.66 -6.84 -4.82
CA VAL A 48 -7.27 -8.17 -5.31
C VAL A 48 -7.81 -9.17 -4.30
N GLN A 49 -9.03 -9.72 -4.54
CA GLN A 49 -9.69 -10.61 -3.58
C GLN A 49 -9.36 -12.10 -3.78
N ASP A 50 -8.77 -12.43 -4.91
CA ASP A 50 -8.42 -13.78 -5.36
C ASP A 50 -7.08 -13.65 -6.11
N SER A 51 -6.44 -14.78 -6.38
CA SER A 51 -5.22 -14.85 -7.19
C SER A 51 -5.32 -13.96 -8.43
N LEU A 52 -4.23 -13.29 -8.79
CA LEU A 52 -4.18 -12.45 -10.00
C LEU A 52 -4.58 -13.24 -11.26
N SER A 53 -4.32 -14.54 -11.27
CA SER A 53 -4.76 -15.50 -12.28
C SER A 53 -6.27 -15.47 -12.52
N HIS A 54 -7.09 -15.29 -11.48
CA HIS A 54 -8.54 -15.20 -11.58
C HIS A 54 -9.01 -13.93 -12.32
N TYR A 55 -8.26 -12.83 -12.19
CA TYR A 55 -8.66 -11.52 -12.72
C TYR A 55 -8.17 -11.23 -14.14
N GLN A 56 -7.44 -12.14 -14.79
CA GLN A 56 -6.84 -11.91 -16.11
C GLN A 56 -7.86 -11.43 -17.17
N GLN A 57 -9.10 -11.94 -17.13
CA GLN A 57 -10.15 -11.50 -18.06
C GLN A 57 -10.66 -10.09 -17.76
N ALA A 58 -10.79 -9.72 -16.49
CA ALA A 58 -11.21 -8.39 -16.07
C ALA A 58 -10.11 -7.35 -16.36
N LEU A 59 -8.85 -7.68 -16.04
CA LEU A 59 -7.68 -6.87 -16.35
C LEU A 59 -7.55 -6.63 -17.85
N ARG A 60 -7.80 -7.65 -18.69
CA ARG A 60 -7.87 -7.49 -20.15
C ARG A 60 -8.88 -6.45 -20.60
N LYS A 61 -10.09 -6.45 -20.00
CA LYS A 61 -11.15 -5.47 -20.34
C LYS A 61 -10.79 -4.05 -19.92
N LEU A 62 -10.01 -3.89 -18.86
CA LEU A 62 -9.51 -2.60 -18.39
C LEU A 62 -8.25 -2.12 -19.12
N ALA A 63 -7.84 -2.82 -20.20
CA ALA A 63 -6.56 -2.62 -20.89
C ALA A 63 -5.32 -2.80 -19.97
N LEU A 64 -5.51 -3.42 -18.81
CA LEU A 64 -4.47 -3.83 -17.87
C LEU A 64 -4.07 -5.31 -18.10
N ALA A 65 -4.32 -5.84 -19.29
CA ALA A 65 -4.08 -7.23 -19.68
C ALA A 65 -2.65 -7.73 -19.38
N GLY A 66 -1.69 -6.79 -19.41
CA GLY A 66 -0.28 -7.07 -19.12
C GLY A 66 0.01 -7.27 -17.64
N LEU A 67 -0.85 -6.83 -16.73
CA LEU A 67 -0.65 -7.07 -15.30
C LEU A 67 -0.89 -8.56 -14.97
N THR A 68 0.09 -9.40 -15.30
CA THR A 68 0.27 -10.78 -14.86
C THR A 68 0.98 -10.79 -13.51
N ASP A 69 1.38 -11.94 -13.00
CA ASP A 69 2.32 -12.05 -11.86
C ASP A 69 3.76 -11.64 -12.24
N ASP A 70 3.90 -10.69 -13.17
CA ASP A 70 5.19 -10.17 -13.62
C ASP A 70 5.50 -8.87 -12.88
N GLN A 71 6.55 -8.90 -12.07
CA GLN A 71 7.01 -7.79 -11.25
C GLN A 71 7.30 -6.54 -12.07
N GLU A 72 7.89 -6.66 -13.27
CA GLU A 72 8.27 -5.50 -14.09
C GLU A 72 7.02 -4.73 -14.56
N GLN A 73 5.95 -5.44 -14.88
CA GLN A 73 4.70 -4.86 -15.36
C GLN A 73 3.94 -4.16 -14.24
N TRP A 74 3.88 -4.76 -13.05
CA TRP A 74 3.34 -4.10 -11.86
C TRP A 74 4.15 -2.87 -11.46
N GLN A 75 5.47 -2.92 -11.57
CA GLN A 75 6.32 -1.77 -11.32
C GLN A 75 6.02 -0.63 -12.31
N ALA A 76 5.89 -0.93 -13.61
CA ALA A 76 5.53 0.05 -14.62
C ALA A 76 4.14 0.68 -14.33
N PHE A 77 3.17 -0.14 -13.91
CA PHE A 77 1.85 0.33 -13.54
C PHE A 77 1.85 1.21 -12.28
N LEU A 78 2.61 0.84 -11.24
CA LEU A 78 2.78 1.67 -10.06
C LEU A 78 3.49 2.99 -10.37
N HIS A 79 4.49 2.96 -11.25
CA HIS A 79 5.14 4.18 -11.75
C HIS A 79 4.15 5.06 -12.52
N TYR A 80 3.32 4.48 -13.38
CA TYR A 80 2.26 5.21 -14.07
C TYR A 80 1.29 5.85 -13.06
N CYS A 81 0.76 5.07 -12.13
CA CYS A 81 -0.09 5.53 -11.04
C CYS A 81 0.56 6.68 -10.26
N HIS A 82 1.84 6.55 -9.92
CA HIS A 82 2.58 7.60 -9.24
C HIS A 82 2.76 8.84 -10.12
N SER A 83 3.02 8.68 -11.42
CA SER A 83 3.11 9.80 -12.36
C SER A 83 1.80 10.60 -12.45
N LEU A 84 0.65 9.97 -12.18
CA LEU A 84 -0.61 10.70 -12.09
C LEU A 84 -0.57 11.75 -10.97
N LYS A 85 0.25 11.59 -9.92
CA LYS A 85 0.45 12.65 -8.92
C LYS A 85 0.92 13.96 -9.56
N THR A 86 1.82 13.92 -10.54
CA THR A 86 2.33 15.16 -11.18
C THR A 86 1.23 15.82 -12.02
N VAL A 87 0.47 15.02 -12.77
CA VAL A 87 -0.67 15.49 -13.59
C VAL A 87 -1.81 16.02 -12.73
N THR A 88 -2.01 15.44 -11.54
CA THR A 88 -3.11 15.78 -10.62
C THR A 88 -2.72 16.78 -9.53
N GLN A 89 -1.54 17.41 -9.63
CA GLN A 89 -1.04 18.36 -8.61
C GLN A 89 -0.99 17.78 -7.19
N GLY A 90 -0.64 16.50 -7.06
CA GLY A 90 -0.55 15.79 -5.78
C GLY A 90 -1.88 15.25 -5.25
N GLN A 91 -3.00 15.48 -5.94
CA GLN A 91 -4.32 15.00 -5.53
C GLN A 91 -4.56 13.55 -5.97
N TYR A 92 -3.73 12.62 -5.51
CA TYR A 92 -3.81 11.22 -5.92
C TYR A 92 -3.45 10.24 -4.80
N ALA A 93 -4.26 9.18 -4.67
CA ALA A 93 -4.01 8.06 -3.77
C ALA A 93 -4.18 6.73 -4.51
N CYS A 94 -3.20 5.84 -4.38
CA CYS A 94 -3.30 4.44 -4.85
C CYS A 94 -3.47 3.54 -3.64
N VAL A 95 -4.63 2.90 -3.54
CA VAL A 95 -4.93 1.97 -2.44
C VAL A 95 -5.00 0.56 -3.02
N MET A 96 -4.16 -0.33 -2.50
CA MET A 96 -4.12 -1.74 -2.87
C MET A 96 -4.54 -2.60 -1.68
N VAL A 97 -5.47 -3.53 -1.90
CA VAL A 97 -5.91 -4.47 -0.87
C VAL A 97 -5.59 -5.89 -1.31
N THR A 98 -4.94 -6.66 -0.45
CA THR A 98 -4.43 -8.01 -0.73
C THR A 98 -4.70 -8.94 0.45
N HIS A 99 -5.11 -10.18 0.18
CA HIS A 99 -5.26 -11.22 1.19
C HIS A 99 -3.95 -12.01 1.34
N GLU A 100 -3.41 -12.12 2.55
CA GLU A 100 -2.12 -12.81 2.80
C GLU A 100 -2.20 -14.34 2.65
N ASP A 101 -3.38 -14.92 2.78
CA ASP A 101 -3.62 -16.35 2.74
C ASP A 101 -3.86 -16.94 1.34
N VAL A 102 -3.66 -16.14 0.29
CA VAL A 102 -3.65 -16.65 -1.09
C VAL A 102 -2.26 -17.21 -1.39
N GLU A 103 -2.14 -18.54 -1.49
CA GLU A 103 -0.86 -19.27 -1.55
C GLU A 103 0.05 -18.91 -2.75
N ASP A 104 -0.53 -18.52 -3.88
CA ASP A 104 0.22 -18.22 -5.11
C ASP A 104 0.81 -16.80 -5.15
N ASP A 105 0.53 -15.98 -4.13
CA ASP A 105 0.69 -14.54 -4.20
C ASP A 105 1.88 -14.00 -3.36
N ALA A 106 2.62 -14.89 -2.69
CA ALA A 106 3.61 -14.53 -1.67
C ALA A 106 4.76 -13.63 -2.21
N HIS A 107 5.23 -13.89 -3.43
CA HIS A 107 6.36 -13.15 -4.01
C HIS A 107 5.98 -11.69 -4.34
N TRP A 108 4.86 -11.46 -5.03
CA TRP A 108 4.41 -10.11 -5.36
C TRP A 108 3.91 -9.35 -4.13
N ILE A 109 3.27 -10.02 -3.16
CA ILE A 109 2.90 -9.39 -1.88
C ILE A 109 4.16 -8.89 -1.18
N SER A 110 5.23 -9.69 -1.11
CA SER A 110 6.50 -9.27 -0.51
C SER A 110 7.07 -8.02 -1.21
N TRP A 111 7.05 -7.99 -2.55
CA TRP A 111 7.51 -6.83 -3.32
C TRP A 111 6.64 -5.58 -3.09
N LEU A 112 5.32 -5.70 -3.08
CA LEU A 112 4.41 -4.59 -2.78
C LEU A 112 4.64 -4.01 -1.39
N ARG A 113 4.92 -4.86 -0.39
CA ARG A 113 5.22 -4.41 0.98
C ARG A 113 6.44 -3.50 1.02
N HIS A 114 7.48 -3.81 0.23
CA HIS A 114 8.67 -2.98 0.12
C HIS A 114 8.43 -1.69 -0.68
N SER A 115 7.50 -1.72 -1.64
CA SER A 115 7.20 -0.58 -2.50
C SER A 115 6.19 0.40 -1.89
N ALA A 116 5.36 -0.05 -0.95
CA ALA A 116 4.32 0.76 -0.32
C ALA A 116 4.90 1.75 0.71
N GLN A 117 4.49 3.02 0.59
CA GLN A 117 4.80 4.07 1.57
C GLN A 117 4.11 3.80 2.91
N VAL A 118 2.90 3.26 2.85
CA VAL A 118 2.14 2.90 4.04
C VAL A 118 1.62 1.48 3.87
N GLU A 119 1.93 0.63 4.84
CA GLU A 119 1.35 -0.71 4.97
C GLU A 119 0.39 -0.71 6.16
N ILE A 120 -0.83 -1.16 5.93
CA ILE A 120 -1.83 -1.43 6.96
C ILE A 120 -2.04 -2.92 7.00
N GLU A 121 -1.72 -3.53 8.13
CA GLU A 121 -1.95 -4.94 8.36
C GLU A 121 -3.07 -5.11 9.39
N VAL A 122 -4.13 -5.80 8.97
CA VAL A 122 -5.29 -6.13 9.80
C VAL A 122 -5.20 -7.59 10.18
N ARG A 123 -5.29 -7.88 11.48
CA ARG A 123 -5.24 -9.25 12.01
C ARG A 123 -6.28 -9.46 13.10
N ALA A 124 -6.76 -10.69 13.23
CA ALA A 124 -7.48 -11.09 14.43
C ALA A 124 -6.58 -11.05 15.67
N LEU A 125 -7.19 -11.13 16.85
CA LEU A 125 -6.46 -11.21 18.12
C LEU A 125 -5.90 -12.63 18.32
N GLU A 126 -4.61 -12.72 18.67
CA GLU A 126 -3.95 -13.99 18.98
C GLU A 126 -4.54 -14.70 20.22
N SER A 127 -5.15 -13.93 21.13
CA SER A 127 -5.81 -14.45 22.34
C SER A 127 -7.21 -15.02 22.11
N GLY A 128 -7.73 -14.98 20.88
CA GLY A 128 -9.10 -15.35 20.55
C GLY A 128 -10.08 -14.17 20.65
N ALA A 129 -11.37 -14.45 20.36
CA ALA A 129 -12.41 -13.44 20.22
C ALA A 129 -12.66 -12.66 21.53
N SER A 130 -12.73 -11.33 21.44
CA SER A 130 -13.11 -10.44 22.54
C SER A 130 -14.43 -9.74 22.21
N GLN A 131 -15.29 -9.53 23.21
CA GLN A 131 -16.54 -8.77 23.05
C GLN A 131 -16.28 -7.29 22.74
N ASP A 132 -15.11 -6.79 23.12
CA ASP A 132 -14.77 -5.36 23.04
C ASP A 132 -13.73 -5.03 21.99
N ILE A 133 -13.01 -6.02 21.46
CA ILE A 133 -11.98 -5.83 20.46
C ILE A 133 -12.15 -6.87 19.37
N SER A 134 -12.39 -6.39 18.15
CA SER A 134 -12.58 -7.22 16.96
C SER A 134 -11.25 -7.64 16.34
N GLY A 135 -10.20 -6.83 16.51
CA GLY A 135 -8.88 -7.14 15.98
C GLY A 135 -7.83 -6.09 16.29
N GLN A 136 -6.71 -6.22 15.60
CA GLN A 136 -5.58 -5.31 15.66
C GLN A 136 -5.25 -4.79 14.26
N VAL A 137 -4.91 -3.51 14.19
CA VAL A 137 -4.44 -2.84 12.99
C VAL A 137 -3.03 -2.35 13.26
N LEU A 138 -2.08 -2.78 12.45
CA LEU A 138 -0.70 -2.32 12.46
C LEU A 138 -0.50 -1.41 11.26
N VAL A 139 -0.12 -0.16 11.52
CA VAL A 139 0.22 0.80 10.46
C VAL A 139 1.72 1.01 10.46
N THR A 140 2.35 0.72 9.33
CA THR A 140 3.77 0.94 9.10
C THR A 140 3.94 2.01 8.04
N ARG A 141 4.60 3.10 8.40
CA ARG A 141 4.98 4.19 7.50
C ARG A 141 6.45 4.04 7.14
N ARG A 142 6.73 4.23 5.86
CA ARG A 142 8.07 4.16 5.29
C ARG A 142 8.32 5.41 4.47
N GLU A 143 9.57 5.84 4.43
CA GLU A 143 10.00 6.75 3.38
C GLU A 143 9.78 6.09 2.01
N ALA A 144 9.30 6.89 1.06
CA ALA A 144 8.96 6.40 -0.26
C ALA A 144 10.23 5.90 -0.97
N TYR A 145 10.41 4.57 -1.02
CA TYR A 145 11.44 3.94 -1.82
C TYR A 145 10.97 3.88 -3.27
N TRP A 146 11.03 5.02 -3.96
CA TRP A 146 11.02 5.00 -5.42
C TRP A 146 12.25 5.78 -5.89
N PRO A 147 13.05 5.21 -6.81
CA PRO A 147 14.13 5.98 -7.41
C PRO A 147 13.50 7.10 -8.22
N THR A 148 13.59 8.33 -7.70
CA THR A 148 13.27 9.53 -8.46
C THR A 148 14.12 9.50 -9.73
N SER A 149 13.48 9.28 -10.88
CA SER A 149 14.13 9.23 -12.20
C SER A 149 14.91 10.50 -12.54
N ALA A 150 14.78 11.57 -11.75
CA ALA A 150 15.68 12.72 -11.75
C ALA A 150 17.15 12.38 -11.43
N ALA A 151 17.44 11.21 -10.84
CA ALA A 151 18.80 10.76 -10.54
C ALA A 151 19.50 10.05 -11.71
N GLN A 152 18.82 9.79 -12.84
CA GLN A 152 19.41 9.06 -13.98
C GLN A 152 19.78 9.93 -15.19
N THR A 153 19.39 11.21 -15.23
CA THR A 153 19.76 12.11 -16.33
C THR A 153 21.12 12.80 -16.19
N SER A 154 21.86 12.55 -15.09
CA SER A 154 23.20 13.14 -14.88
C SER A 154 24.37 12.17 -15.05
N LYS A 155 24.13 10.89 -15.41
CA LYS A 155 25.19 9.88 -15.60
C LYS A 155 25.40 9.46 -17.06
N LEU A 156 25.13 10.37 -17.99
CA LEU A 156 25.53 10.25 -19.40
C LEU A 156 26.54 11.34 -19.76
N SER A 157 27.63 11.44 -19.00
CA SER A 157 28.91 11.90 -19.52
C SER A 157 30.03 11.43 -18.61
N SER A 158 31.05 10.85 -19.24
CA SER A 158 32.41 10.63 -18.70
C SER A 158 32.64 9.32 -17.93
N HIS A 159 33.03 8.32 -18.73
CA HIS A 159 34.04 7.32 -18.39
C HIS A 159 35.10 7.84 -17.41
N GLU A 160 35.26 7.22 -16.24
CA GLU A 160 36.56 6.82 -15.68
C GLU A 160 36.37 5.90 -14.47
N LEU A 161 37.18 4.83 -14.48
CA LEU A 161 37.31 3.84 -13.41
C LEU A 161 37.92 4.47 -12.17
N ASP A 162 37.49 4.07 -10.98
CA ASP A 162 38.24 3.19 -10.06
C ASP A 162 37.72 3.36 -8.61
N ARG A 163 37.61 2.23 -7.92
CA ARG A 163 37.61 1.99 -6.46
C ARG A 163 36.82 2.88 -5.47
N GLN A 164 36.06 2.15 -4.63
CA GLN A 164 35.73 2.43 -3.23
C GLN A 164 34.97 3.74 -2.94
N HIS A 165 33.70 3.60 -2.53
CA HIS A 165 33.25 3.95 -1.18
C HIS A 165 31.79 3.51 -0.97
N ASP A 166 31.56 2.92 0.21
CA ASP A 166 30.37 2.94 1.04
C ASP A 166 29.02 2.46 0.47
N HIS A 167 28.73 1.18 0.75
CA HIS A 167 27.38 0.73 1.09
C HIS A 167 26.95 1.32 2.45
N ALA A 168 26.73 2.63 2.51
CA ALA A 168 25.84 3.21 3.50
C ALA A 168 24.42 3.06 2.96
N GLY A 169 23.82 1.89 3.19
CA GLY A 169 22.38 1.72 3.04
C GLY A 169 21.70 2.72 3.97
N SER A 170 21.05 3.73 3.40
CA SER A 170 20.18 4.62 4.15
C SER A 170 19.09 3.74 4.78
N ILE A 171 19.22 3.49 6.08
CA ILE A 171 18.16 2.88 6.88
C ILE A 171 17.05 3.92 6.92
N GLY A 172 16.12 3.84 5.97
CA GLY A 172 14.94 4.70 5.94
C GLY A 172 14.23 4.59 7.29
N LEU A 173 13.81 5.73 7.84
CA LEU A 173 13.03 5.75 9.07
C LEU A 173 11.73 4.98 8.83
N GLN A 174 11.56 3.87 9.54
CA GLN A 174 10.34 3.07 9.55
C GLN A 174 9.61 3.32 10.87
N GLU A 175 8.41 3.87 10.80
CA GLU A 175 7.55 4.10 11.96
C GLU A 175 6.39 3.11 11.93
N SER A 176 6.29 2.25 12.94
CA SER A 176 5.18 1.30 13.09
C SER A 176 4.35 1.64 14.31
N ARG A 177 3.04 1.78 14.12
CA ARG A 177 2.05 2.05 15.17
C ARG A 177 0.99 0.95 15.19
N LYS A 178 0.89 0.26 16.32
CA LYS A 178 -0.15 -0.74 16.58
C LYS A 178 -1.33 -0.09 17.28
N VAL A 179 -2.54 -0.42 16.83
CA VAL A 179 -3.81 0.02 17.43
C VAL A 179 -4.80 -1.13 17.40
N PHE A 180 -5.71 -1.16 18.37
CA PHE A 180 -6.79 -2.13 18.41
C PHE A 180 -8.05 -1.55 17.76
N CYS A 181 -8.87 -2.40 17.15
CA CYS A 181 -10.15 -1.96 16.57
C CYS A 181 -11.33 -2.71 17.16
N LYS A 182 -12.45 -2.00 17.33
CA LYS A 182 -13.78 -2.55 17.59
C LYS A 182 -14.67 -2.22 16.41
N LEU A 183 -15.18 -3.25 15.75
CA LEU A 183 -16.13 -3.16 14.65
C LEU A 183 -17.54 -3.14 15.24
N GLY A 184 -18.21 -2.00 15.12
CA GLY A 184 -19.65 -1.88 15.36
C GLY A 184 -20.43 -2.06 14.05
N PRO A 185 -21.77 -2.20 14.14
CA PRO A 185 -22.62 -2.33 12.96
C PRO A 185 -22.58 -1.11 12.02
N ASN A 186 -22.23 0.08 12.54
CA ASN A 186 -22.16 1.33 11.76
C ASN A 186 -20.97 2.22 12.15
N ASP A 187 -20.13 1.82 13.12
CA ASP A 187 -18.98 2.60 13.55
C ASP A 187 -17.75 1.70 13.72
N ILE A 188 -16.57 2.31 13.63
CA ILE A 188 -15.30 1.64 13.90
C ILE A 188 -14.58 2.50 14.90
N ARG A 189 -14.17 1.88 16.00
CA ARG A 189 -13.43 2.55 17.06
C ARG A 189 -12.03 1.98 17.13
N PHE A 190 -11.06 2.88 17.16
CA PHE A 190 -9.66 2.53 17.29
C PHE A 190 -9.16 2.90 18.67
N PHE A 191 -8.34 2.04 19.27
CA PHE A 191 -7.76 2.23 20.59
C PHE A 191 -6.24 2.17 20.45
N GLY A 192 -5.54 3.12 21.05
CA GLY A 192 -4.08 3.23 21.02
C GLY A 192 -3.48 3.06 22.39
#